data_AF-A0A8C5S021-F1
#
_entry.id   AF-A0A8C5S021-F1
#
_cell.length_a   1.000
_cell.length_b   1.000
_cell.length_c   1.000
_cell.angle_alpha   90.00
_cell.angle_beta   90.00
_cell.angle_gamma   90.00
#
_symmetry.space_group_name_H-M   'P 1'
#
loop_
_entity.id
_entity.type
_entity.pdbx_description
1 polymer ?
#
loop_
_entity_poly.entity_id
_entity_poly.type
_entity_poly.pdbx_seq_one_letter_code
_entity_poly.pdbx_strand_id
1 'polypeptide(L)'
;MEQLNYFNLFAGQFVHAGNILATQRVIRWHPGAHVGMGCNKWLYALEDGVVRFTKEVYVPPARGKESREVICRLPKGTVLYKTFINVVPTEAVGSFKLIAMI
;
A
#
# COMPACT_ATOMS: atom_id res chain seq x y z
N MET A 1 -7.26 -2.14 26.33
CA MET A 1 -6.10 -1.52 25.64
C MET A 1 -6.42 -1.50 24.15
N GLU A 2 -7.46 -0.75 23.78
CA GLU A 2 -7.93 -0.64 22.40
C GLU A 2 -6.99 0.26 21.62
N GLN A 3 -6.30 -0.30 20.63
CA GLN A 3 -5.61 0.52 19.65
C GLN A 3 -6.70 1.22 18.82
N LEU A 4 -7.00 2.47 19.18
CA LEU A 4 -7.74 3.43 18.36
C LEU A 4 -6.94 3.68 17.06
N ASN A 5 -6.98 2.70 16.16
CA ASN A 5 -6.62 2.90 14.76
C ASN A 5 -7.87 3.47 14.13
N TYR A 6 -7.83 4.75 13.76
CA TYR A 6 -8.90 5.39 13.01
C TYR A 6 -8.92 4.77 11.60
N PHE A 7 -9.61 3.63 11.49
CA PHE A 7 -9.74 2.84 10.28
C PHE A 7 -10.90 3.42 9.49
N ASN A 8 -10.63 4.47 8.71
CA ASN A 8 -11.69 5.17 7.98
C ASN A 8 -12.19 4.40 6.75
N LEU A 9 -11.54 3.29 6.35
CA LEU A 9 -11.77 2.67 5.05
C LEU A 9 -11.76 1.14 5.11
N PHE A 10 -12.75 0.51 4.47
CA PHE A 10 -12.88 -0.95 4.38
C PHE A 10 -12.50 -1.46 2.99
N ALA A 11 -12.23 -2.77 2.87
CA ALA A 11 -11.95 -3.40 1.58
C ALA A 11 -13.10 -3.20 0.60
N GLY A 12 -12.81 -2.80 -0.63
CA GLY A 12 -13.82 -2.54 -1.66
C GLY A 12 -14.40 -1.13 -1.66
N GLN A 13 -13.95 -0.24 -0.77
CA GLN A 13 -14.36 1.15 -0.78
C GLN A 13 -13.64 1.95 -1.86
N PHE A 14 -14.38 2.84 -2.54
CA PHE A 14 -13.82 3.81 -3.47
C PHE A 14 -13.18 4.97 -2.69
N VAL A 15 -12.00 5.40 -3.13
CA VAL A 15 -11.20 6.47 -2.54
C VAL A 15 -10.69 7.40 -3.64
N HIS A 16 -10.55 8.67 -3.30
CA HIS A 16 -9.86 9.65 -4.14
C HIS A 16 -8.37 9.71 -3.77
N ALA A 17 -7.56 10.18 -4.71
CA ALA A 17 -6.16 10.51 -4.50
C ALA A 17 -6.03 11.51 -3.33
N GLY A 18 -5.06 11.24 -2.46
CA GLY A 18 -4.81 12.00 -1.24
C GLY A 18 -5.58 11.54 -0.01
N ASN A 19 -6.60 10.69 -0.15
CA ASN A 19 -7.34 10.17 1.01
C ASN A 19 -6.45 9.31 1.91
N ILE A 20 -6.57 9.50 3.23
CA ILE A 20 -5.85 8.71 4.23
C ILE A 20 -6.49 7.32 4.35
N LEU A 21 -5.72 6.29 4.00
CA LEU A 21 -6.11 4.88 4.02
C LEU A 21 -6.03 4.26 5.42
N ALA A 22 -4.94 4.53 6.12
CA ALA A 22 -4.71 4.02 7.46
C ALA A 22 -3.76 4.92 8.24
N THR A 23 -4.08 5.16 9.51
CA THR A 23 -3.15 5.76 10.47
C THR A 23 -2.65 4.67 11.42
N GLN A 24 -1.34 4.60 11.62
CA GLN A 24 -0.73 3.51 12.39
C GLN A 24 0.55 3.98 13.08
N ARG A 25 0.76 3.57 14.34
CA ARG A 25 1.98 3.87 15.11
C ARG A 25 3.11 2.89 14.77
N VAL A 26 2.75 1.63 14.57
CA VAL A 26 3.63 0.53 14.12
C VAL A 26 3.10 0.09 12.76
N ILE A 27 3.99 -0.34 11.87
CA ILE A 27 3.61 -0.77 10.51
C ILE A 27 2.86 -2.11 10.62
N ARG A 28 1.53 -2.03 10.58
CA ARG A 28 0.62 -3.19 10.50
C ARG A 28 0.28 -3.49 9.04
N TRP A 29 0.09 -2.44 8.25
CA TRP A 29 -0.17 -2.51 6.82
C TRP A 29 0.97 -1.85 6.06
N HIS A 30 1.43 -2.53 5.01
CA HIS A 30 2.46 -2.04 4.11
C HIS A 30 1.83 -1.32 2.91
N PRO A 31 2.47 -0.25 2.40
CA PRO A 31 2.05 0.38 1.15
C PRO A 31 2.30 -0.61 0.00
N GLY A 32 1.27 -0.86 -0.79
CA GLY A 32 1.35 -1.60 -2.04
C GLY A 32 1.17 -0.68 -3.25
N ALA A 33 0.52 -1.17 -4.30
CA ALA A 33 0.28 -0.44 -5.54
C ALA A 33 -0.61 0.81 -5.32
N HIS A 34 -0.18 1.94 -5.88
CA HIS A 34 -0.87 3.25 -5.82
C HIS A 34 -1.16 3.72 -4.38
N VAL A 35 -0.31 3.33 -3.42
CA VAL A 35 -0.39 3.75 -2.01
C VAL A 35 0.93 4.36 -1.57
N GLY A 36 0.86 5.59 -1.05
CA GLY A 36 2.00 6.28 -0.44
C GLY A 36 2.07 6.03 1.06
N MET A 37 3.26 6.20 1.64
CA MET A 37 3.48 6.18 3.08
C MET A 37 4.20 7.46 3.54
N GLY A 38 3.64 8.16 4.52
CA GLY A 38 4.25 9.34 5.13
C GLY A 38 5.30 9.00 6.20
N CYS A 39 6.06 10.01 6.67
CA CYS A 39 7.07 9.85 7.73
C CYS A 39 6.50 9.31 9.05
N ASN A 40 5.24 9.61 9.33
CA ASN A 40 4.47 9.12 10.48
C ASN A 40 3.88 7.72 10.25
N LYS A 41 4.25 7.02 9.16
CA LYS A 41 3.76 5.69 8.75
C LYS A 41 2.28 5.64 8.35
N TRP A 42 1.66 6.80 8.13
CA TRP A 42 0.29 6.87 7.60
C TRP A 42 0.29 6.51 6.13
N LEU A 43 -0.74 5.81 5.71
CA LEU A 43 -0.95 5.40 4.33
C LEU A 43 -1.98 6.31 3.66
N TYR A 44 -1.73 6.67 2.41
CA TYR A 44 -2.62 7.51 1.61
C TYR A 44 -2.72 7.02 0.17
N ALA A 45 -3.87 7.24 -0.47
CA ALA A 45 -4.09 6.88 -1.87
C ALA A 45 -3.31 7.83 -2.79
N LEU A 46 -2.63 7.30 -3.80
CA LEU A 46 -1.98 8.09 -4.84
C LEU A 46 -2.90 8.37 -6.04
N GLU A 47 -3.91 7.52 -6.23
CA GLU A 47 -4.84 7.58 -7.36
C GLU A 47 -6.28 7.32 -6.89
N ASP A 48 -7.24 7.71 -7.71
CA ASP A 48 -8.66 7.44 -7.51
C ASP A 48 -8.96 5.98 -7.86
N GLY A 49 -9.58 5.24 -6.95
CA GLY A 49 -9.80 3.82 -7.17
C GLY A 49 -10.40 3.07 -5.99
N VAL A 50 -10.38 1.75 -6.07
CA VAL A 50 -10.95 0.85 -5.06
C VAL A 50 -9.87 0.24 -4.19
N VAL A 51 -10.03 0.34 -2.87
CA VAL A 51 -9.08 -0.23 -1.90
C VAL A 51 -9.14 -1.76 -1.89
N ARG A 52 -7.98 -2.41 -1.96
CA ARG A 52 -7.80 -3.87 -1.88
C ARG A 52 -6.70 -4.21 -0.88
N PHE A 53 -6.93 -5.28 -0.12
CA PHE A 53 -5.96 -5.82 0.82
C PHE A 53 -5.43 -7.14 0.30
N THR A 54 -4.13 -7.33 0.32
CA THR A 54 -3.45 -8.54 -0.18
C THR A 54 -2.42 -9.04 0.84
N LYS A 55 -2.06 -10.31 0.72
CA LYS A 55 -0.95 -10.93 1.45
C LYS A 55 0.13 -11.25 0.45
N GLU A 56 1.21 -10.48 0.47
CA GLU A 56 2.28 -10.56 -0.52
C GLU A 56 3.61 -10.88 0.15
N VAL A 57 4.53 -11.43 -0.64
CA VAL A 57 5.89 -11.71 -0.21
C VAL A 57 6.61 -10.40 0.09
N TYR A 58 7.11 -10.27 1.31
CA TYR A 58 7.82 -9.10 1.77
C TYR A 58 9.33 -9.25 1.55
N VAL A 59 9.86 -8.40 0.68
CA VAL A 59 11.30 -8.25 0.47
C VAL A 59 11.72 -6.87 1.00
N PRO A 60 12.37 -6.78 2.17
CA PRO A 60 12.86 -5.52 2.71
C PRO A 60 14.04 -4.98 1.90
N PRO A 61 14.31 -3.66 1.96
CA PRO A 61 15.45 -3.06 1.28
C PRO A 61 16.77 -3.61 1.83
N ALA A 62 17.75 -3.85 0.96
CA ALA A 62 19.01 -4.51 1.35
C ALA A 62 19.76 -3.82 2.52
N ARG A 63 19.64 -2.49 2.65
CA ARG A 63 20.27 -1.69 3.72
C ARG A 63 19.40 -1.50 4.97
N GLY A 64 18.21 -2.09 5.02
CA GLY A 64 17.30 -2.01 6.17
C GLY A 64 17.75 -2.87 7.35
N LYS A 65 17.42 -2.45 8.58
CA LYS A 65 17.69 -3.24 9.79
C LYS A 65 16.99 -4.61 9.76
N GLU A 66 15.74 -4.66 9.29
CA GLU A 66 14.97 -5.90 9.15
C GLU A 66 15.70 -6.93 8.27
N SER A 67 16.34 -6.51 7.19
CA SER A 67 17.09 -7.39 6.29
C SER A 67 18.27 -8.06 6.99
N ARG A 68 19.03 -7.29 7.79
CA ARG A 68 20.21 -7.80 8.51
C ARG A 68 19.84 -8.65 9.71
N GLU A 69 18.86 -8.20 10.48
CA GLU A 69 18.54 -8.78 11.79
C GLU A 69 17.56 -9.96 11.71
N VAL A 70 16.67 -9.97 10.71
CA VAL A 70 15.65 -11.01 10.56
C VAL A 70 16.02 -11.97 9.44
N ILE A 71 16.15 -11.49 8.20
CA ILE A 71 16.27 -12.37 7.02
C ILE A 71 17.50 -13.26 7.09
N CYS A 72 18.66 -12.72 7.46
CA CYS A 72 19.89 -13.50 7.58
C CYS A 72 19.83 -14.62 8.63
N ARG A 73 18.87 -14.57 9.56
CA ARG A 73 18.68 -15.57 10.61
C ARG A 73 17.59 -16.59 10.29
N LEU A 74 16.84 -16.39 9.20
CA LEU A 74 15.77 -17.31 8.82
C LEU A 74 16.35 -18.58 8.16
N PRO A 75 15.74 -19.74 8.40
CA PRO A 75 16.06 -20.96 7.67
C PRO A 75 15.90 -20.79 6.16
N LYS A 76 16.69 -21.52 5.38
CA LYS A 76 16.57 -21.54 3.93
C LYS A 76 15.18 -22.04 3.53
N GLY A 77 14.55 -21.33 2.59
CA GLY A 77 13.19 -21.63 2.13
C GLY A 77 12.07 -20.93 2.91
N THR A 78 12.38 -20.20 4.00
CA THR A 78 11.38 -19.37 4.68
C THR A 78 11.07 -18.11 3.87
N VAL A 79 9.78 -17.81 3.70
CA VAL A 79 9.29 -16.61 3.01
C VAL A 79 8.48 -15.77 3.99
N LEU A 80 8.77 -14.47 4.04
CA LEU A 80 8.01 -13.52 4.86
C LEU A 80 6.82 -13.02 4.05
N TYR A 81 5.63 -13.10 4.63
CA TYR A 81 4.42 -12.49 4.07
C TYR A 81 4.00 -11.31 4.93
N LYS A 82 3.61 -10.20 4.28
CA LYS A 82 3.03 -9.05 4.97
C LYS A 82 1.71 -8.64 4.31
N THR A 83 0.91 -7.87 5.05
CA THR A 83 -0.36 -7.34 4.52
C THR A 83 -0.09 -6.05 3.79
N PHE A 84 -0.51 -5.97 2.53
CA PHE A 84 -0.39 -4.77 1.72
C PHE A 84 -1.76 -4.15 1.48
N ILE A 85 -1.79 -2.83 1.37
CA ILE A 85 -2.95 -2.07 0.89
C ILE A 85 -2.61 -1.58 -0.50
N ASN A 86 -3.50 -1.89 -1.44
CA ASN A 86 -3.44 -1.49 -2.82
C ASN A 86 -4.66 -0.62 -3.13
N VAL A 87 -4.50 0.34 -4.05
CA VAL A 87 -5.63 1.02 -4.69
C VAL A 87 -5.65 0.59 -6.14
N VAL A 88 -6.78 0.05 -6.59
CA VAL A 88 -6.99 -0.34 -7.98
C VAL A 88 -7.65 0.83 -8.71
N PRO A 89 -6.97 1.50 -9.65
CA PRO A 89 -7.52 2.66 -10.34
C PRO A 89 -8.78 2.30 -11.13
N THR A 90 -9.82 3.14 -11.04
CA THR A 90 -11.08 2.92 -11.79
C THR A 90 -11.04 3.57 -13.16
N GLU A 91 -10.34 4.69 -13.29
CA GLU A 91 -10.25 5.44 -14.55
C GLU A 91 -9.02 5.04 -15.35
N ALA A 92 -9.20 4.85 -16.65
CA ALA A 92 -8.08 4.68 -17.57
C ALA A 92 -7.37 6.03 -17.75
N VAL A 93 -6.04 6.01 -17.81
CA VAL A 93 -5.23 7.22 -17.99
C VAL A 93 -5.45 7.78 -19.40
N GLY A 94 -6.38 8.73 -19.49
CA GLY A 94 -6.67 9.49 -20.71
C GLY A 94 -7.45 8.73 -21.78
N SER A 95 -8.04 9.50 -22.70
CA SER A 95 -8.58 8.99 -23.96
C SER A 95 -7.99 9.79 -25.10
N PHE A 96 -7.42 9.12 -26.10
CA PHE A 96 -6.98 9.79 -27.32
C PHE A 96 -8.23 10.21 -28.10
N LYS A 97 -8.43 11.52 -28.23
CA LYS A 97 -9.49 12.08 -29.06
C LYS A 97 -8.86 12.61 -30.34
N LEU A 98 -9.40 12.20 -31.48
CA LEU A 98 -9.04 12.79 -32.76
C LEU A 98 -9.52 14.25 -32.77
N ILE A 99 -8.60 15.20 -32.91
CA ILE A 99 -8.91 16.64 -32.89
C ILE A 99 -9.17 17.16 -34.30
N ALA A 100 -8.43 16.69 -35.30
CA ALA A 100 -8.64 17.07 -36.69
C ALA A 100 -8.23 15.95 -37.65
N MET A 101 -8.95 15.85 -38.77
CA MET A 101 -8.45 15.20 -39.97
C MET A 101 -8.01 16.32 -40.91
N ILE A 102 -6.71 16.37 -41.19
CA ILE A 102 -6.11 17.21 -42.25
C ILE A 102 -6.09 16.41 -43.55
#